data_AF-A0A7S2FLZ3-F1
#
_entry.id   AF-A0A7S2FLZ3-F1
#
_cell.length_a   1.000
_cell.length_b   1.000
_cell.length_c   1.000
_cell.angle_alpha   90.00
_cell.angle_beta   90.00
_cell.angle_gamma   90.00
#
_symmetry.space_group_name_H-M   'P 1'
#
loop_
_entity.id
_entity.type
_entity.pdbx_description
1 polymer ?
#
loop_
_entity_poly.entity_id
_entity_poly.type
_entity_poly.pdbx_seq_one_letter_code
_entity_poly.pdbx_strand_id
1 'polypeptide(L)'
;FGQPRGGNAAYASWASEKFDLYRVVHHDDPVPHLPPPALGFVQMNTEVWYAESGTGLGSYEVCDGSGEDQQCSAGTLVSGDFTDHTTYLDHDICQCDPSGF
;
A
#
# COMPACT_ATOMS: atom_id res chain seq x y z
N PHE A 1 -1.62 3.28 5.47
CA PHE A 1 -0.60 2.22 5.43
C PHE A 1 -1.29 0.90 5.17
N GLY A 2 -0.76 0.06 4.28
CA GLY A 2 -1.26 -1.31 4.03
C GLY A 2 -2.73 -1.40 3.64
N GLN A 3 -3.27 -0.39 2.94
CA GLN A 3 -4.70 -0.29 2.70
C GLN A 3 -5.16 -1.27 1.60
N PRO A 4 -6.08 -2.21 1.90
CA PRO A 4 -6.66 -3.10 0.88
C PRO A 4 -7.57 -2.33 -0.07
N ARG A 5 -7.87 -2.87 -1.26
CA ARG A 5 -8.82 -2.27 -2.21
C ARG A 5 -10.19 -2.05 -1.53
N GLY A 6 -10.62 -0.80 -1.48
CA GLY A 6 -11.81 -0.41 -0.71
C GLY A 6 -13.14 -0.60 -1.45
N GLY A 7 -13.13 -0.73 -2.77
CA GLY A 7 -14.35 -0.84 -3.55
C GLY A 7 -14.12 -0.99 -5.04
N ASN A 8 -15.18 -0.80 -5.81
CA ASN A 8 -15.15 -0.88 -7.27
C ASN A 8 -14.66 0.42 -7.93
N ALA A 9 -14.59 0.44 -9.26
CA ALA A 9 -14.16 1.61 -10.03
C ALA A 9 -14.96 2.89 -9.74
N ALA A 10 -16.28 2.78 -9.51
CA ALA A 10 -17.11 3.94 -9.19
C ALA A 10 -16.75 4.55 -7.83
N TYR A 11 -16.51 3.71 -6.82
CA TYR A 11 -16.03 4.14 -5.52
C TYR A 11 -14.63 4.75 -5.60
N ALA A 12 -13.70 4.08 -6.31
CA ALA A 12 -12.34 4.56 -6.46
C ALA A 12 -12.29 5.96 -7.11
N SER A 13 -13.04 6.15 -8.22
CA SER A 13 -13.14 7.45 -8.89
C SER A 13 -13.75 8.53 -7.99
N TRP A 14 -14.82 8.21 -7.25
CA TRP A 14 -15.44 9.15 -6.33
C TRP A 14 -14.49 9.54 -5.19
N ALA A 15 -13.82 8.57 -4.57
CA ALA A 15 -12.88 8.83 -3.48
C ALA A 15 -11.70 9.68 -3.98
N SER A 16 -11.19 9.40 -5.18
CA SER A 16 -10.13 10.17 -5.81
C SER A 16 -10.50 11.61 -6.13
N GLU A 17 -11.76 11.90 -6.43
CA GLU A 17 -12.23 13.27 -6.65
C GLU A 17 -12.42 14.04 -5.33
N LYS A 18 -12.81 13.33 -4.25
CA LYS A 18 -13.21 13.98 -2.99
C LYS A 18 -12.09 14.16 -1.98
N PHE A 19 -11.05 13.34 -2.05
CA PHE A 19 -10.03 13.29 -1.01
C PHE A 19 -8.63 13.20 -1.59
N ASP A 20 -7.73 14.00 -1.02
CA ASP A 20 -6.29 13.84 -1.20
C ASP A 20 -5.82 12.67 -0.32
N LEU A 21 -5.94 11.44 -0.82
CA LEU A 21 -5.48 10.24 -0.11
C LEU A 21 -4.15 9.76 -0.68
N TYR A 22 -3.30 9.29 0.21
CA TYR A 22 -2.08 8.57 -0.15
C TYR A 22 -2.14 7.18 0.47
N ARG A 23 -1.84 6.17 -0.33
CA ARG A 23 -1.63 4.82 0.17
C ARG A 23 -0.15 4.58 0.32
N VAL A 24 0.29 4.27 1.53
CA VAL A 24 1.67 3.84 1.76
C VAL A 24 1.71 2.31 1.74
N VAL A 25 2.56 1.73 0.91
CA VAL A 25 2.76 0.29 0.74
C VAL A 25 4.22 -0.06 0.97
N HIS A 26 4.46 -1.09 1.78
CA HIS A 26 5.79 -1.58 2.11
C HIS A 26 6.09 -2.83 1.27
N HIS A 27 7.15 -2.77 0.47
CA HIS A 27 7.74 -3.92 -0.23
C HIS A 27 6.67 -4.85 -0.85
N ASP A 28 6.53 -6.08 -0.34
CA ASP A 28 5.64 -7.13 -0.84
C ASP A 28 4.42 -7.37 0.07
N ASP A 29 3.98 -6.35 0.81
CA ASP A 29 2.77 -6.42 1.65
C ASP A 29 1.57 -6.94 0.81
N PRO A 30 0.99 -8.10 1.17
CA PRO A 30 -0.09 -8.70 0.40
C PRO A 30 -1.42 -7.94 0.50
N VAL A 31 -1.63 -7.15 1.55
CA VAL A 31 -2.94 -6.58 1.88
C VAL A 31 -3.40 -5.54 0.83
N PRO A 32 -2.55 -4.60 0.36
CA PRO A 32 -2.87 -3.72 -0.76
C PRO A 32 -3.31 -4.44 -2.04
N HIS A 33 -2.91 -5.70 -2.21
CA HIS A 33 -3.29 -6.54 -3.35
C HIS A 33 -4.58 -7.34 -3.13
N LEU A 34 -5.36 -7.03 -2.09
CA LEU A 34 -6.64 -7.68 -1.78
C LEU A 34 -7.78 -6.65 -1.61
N PRO A 35 -9.04 -6.98 -1.96
CA PRO A 35 -9.47 -8.16 -2.74
C PRO A 35 -9.06 -8.05 -4.21
N PRO A 36 -8.83 -9.17 -4.94
CA PRO A 36 -8.29 -9.16 -6.30
C PRO A 36 -9.10 -8.33 -7.31
N PRO A 37 -8.45 -7.73 -8.34
CA PRO A 37 -9.15 -6.95 -9.38
C PRO A 37 -10.18 -7.77 -10.18
N ALA A 38 -9.98 -9.09 -10.28
CA ALA A 38 -10.92 -10.01 -10.92
C ALA A 38 -12.30 -10.03 -10.26
N LEU A 39 -12.42 -9.59 -9.00
CA LEU A 39 -13.70 -9.43 -8.30
C LEU A 39 -14.32 -8.03 -8.49
N GLY A 40 -13.73 -7.19 -9.35
CA GLY A 40 -14.20 -5.84 -9.66
C GLY A 40 -13.72 -4.76 -8.68
N PHE A 41 -12.73 -5.07 -7.84
CA PHE A 41 -12.13 -4.12 -6.90
C PHE A 41 -11.00 -3.33 -7.57
N VAL A 42 -10.93 -2.04 -7.31
CA VAL A 42 -9.95 -1.13 -7.90
C VAL A 42 -9.31 -0.29 -6.81
N GLN A 43 -8.01 -0.09 -6.93
CA GLN A 43 -7.25 0.78 -6.05
C GLN A 43 -7.47 2.26 -6.42
N MET A 44 -7.64 3.11 -5.41
CA MET A 44 -7.89 4.55 -5.57
C MET A 44 -6.64 5.37 -5.30
N ASN A 45 -6.48 6.52 -5.94
CA ASN A 45 -5.44 7.51 -5.60
C ASN A 45 -3.97 7.03 -5.73
N THR A 46 -3.07 7.95 -5.38
CA THR A 46 -1.61 7.79 -5.44
C THR A 46 -1.09 6.82 -4.38
N GLU A 47 -0.20 5.95 -4.83
CA GLU A 47 0.57 5.07 -4.00
C GLU A 47 1.96 5.65 -3.73
N VAL A 48 2.43 5.48 -2.50
CA VAL A 48 3.79 5.72 -2.06
C VAL A 48 4.35 4.37 -1.68
N TRP A 49 5.22 3.84 -2.52
CA TRP A 49 5.78 2.51 -2.38
C TRP A 49 7.27 2.60 -2.05
N TYR A 50 7.75 1.78 -1.14
CA TYR A 50 9.18 1.67 -0.86
C TYR A 50 9.58 0.19 -0.88
N ALA A 51 10.61 -0.09 -1.69
CA ALA A 51 10.99 -1.44 -2.10
C ALA A 51 12.02 -2.12 -1.18
N GLU A 52 12.44 -1.49 -0.09
CA GLU A 52 13.38 -2.11 0.85
C GLU A 52 12.64 -2.99 1.85
N SER A 53 13.17 -4.19 2.09
CA SER A 53 12.77 -5.08 3.20
C SER A 53 13.67 -4.80 4.41
N GLY A 54 13.22 -3.98 5.36
CA GLY A 54 13.97 -3.75 6.61
C GLY A 54 13.79 -2.37 7.21
N THR A 55 14.48 -2.15 8.34
CA THR A 55 14.48 -0.89 9.09
C THR A 55 15.39 0.15 8.41
N GLY A 56 14.87 0.82 7.38
CA GLY A 56 15.39 2.08 6.87
C GLY A 56 14.32 2.83 6.08
N LEU A 57 14.17 4.14 6.32
CA LEU A 57 13.55 5.09 5.38
C LEU A 57 14.42 5.21 4.10
N GLY A 58 14.53 4.14 3.33
CA GLY A 58 15.23 4.10 2.04
C GLY A 58 14.56 5.00 0.99
N SER A 59 14.88 4.76 -0.29
CA SER A 59 14.19 5.42 -1.40
C SER A 59 12.74 4.95 -1.50
N TYR A 60 11.81 5.90 -1.53
CA TYR A 60 10.41 5.64 -1.87
C TYR A 60 10.11 6.18 -3.27
N GLU A 61 9.15 5.54 -3.93
CA GLU A 61 8.59 5.97 -5.20
C GLU A 61 7.16 6.46 -4.97
N VAL A 62 6.86 7.62 -5.56
CA VAL A 62 5.49 8.13 -5.64
C VAL A 62 4.98 7.74 -7.02
N CYS A 63 4.03 6.82 -7.04
CA CYS A 63 3.46 6.28 -8.27
C CYS A 63 2.66 7.34 -9.01
N ASP A 64 2.34 7.08 -10.28
CA ASP A 64 1.79 8.10 -11.20
C ASP A 64 0.38 8.64 -10.83
N GLY A 65 -0.27 8.05 -9.83
CA GLY A 65 -1.59 8.44 -9.36
C GLY A 65 -2.76 7.89 -10.18
N SER A 66 -2.50 7.01 -11.15
CA SER A 66 -3.52 6.37 -11.97
C SER A 66 -4.31 5.26 -11.27
N GLY A 67 -3.86 4.84 -10.08
CA GLY A 67 -4.49 3.80 -9.26
C GLY A 67 -3.52 2.65 -8.94
N GLU A 68 -3.60 1.55 -9.69
CA GLU A 68 -2.57 0.50 -9.65
C GLU A 68 -1.48 0.80 -10.68
N ASP A 69 -0.25 0.85 -10.22
CA ASP A 69 0.92 1.13 -11.06
C ASP A 69 1.87 -0.07 -11.06
N GLN A 70 2.15 -0.61 -12.26
CA GLN A 70 3.06 -1.73 -12.47
C GLN A 70 4.53 -1.37 -12.22
N GLN A 71 4.87 -0.09 -12.10
CA GLN A 71 6.20 0.36 -11.68
C GLN A 71 6.35 0.34 -10.14
N CYS A 72 5.24 0.19 -9.41
CA CYS A 72 5.19 0.13 -7.95
C CYS A 72 4.87 -1.29 -7.44
N SER A 73 4.24 -1.42 -6.26
CA SER A 73 3.93 -2.72 -5.65
C SER A 73 3.13 -3.64 -6.57
N ALA A 74 2.29 -3.12 -7.48
CA ALA A 74 1.51 -3.97 -8.38
C ALA A 74 2.38 -4.74 -9.39
N GLY A 75 3.63 -4.33 -9.60
CA GLY A 75 4.63 -5.03 -10.39
C GLY A 75 5.45 -6.06 -9.62
N THR A 76 5.35 -6.11 -8.29
CA THR A 76 6.07 -7.09 -7.48
C THR A 76 5.30 -8.41 -7.38
N LEU A 77 5.97 -9.45 -6.87
CA LEU A 77 5.30 -10.71 -6.61
C LEU A 77 4.47 -10.57 -5.34
N VAL A 78 3.15 -10.78 -5.45
CA VAL A 78 2.28 -10.84 -4.29
C VAL A 78 2.70 -12.03 -3.42
N SER A 79 3.39 -11.73 -2.32
CA SER A 79 3.82 -12.72 -1.34
C SER A 79 2.59 -13.24 -0.56
N GLY A 80 2.69 -14.45 -0.01
CA GLY A 80 1.75 -14.93 1.01
C GLY A 80 2.18 -14.55 2.43
N ASP A 81 3.33 -13.90 2.57
CA ASP A 81 3.92 -13.48 3.82
C ASP A 81 3.37 -12.11 4.24
N PHE A 82 2.92 -12.00 5.49
CA PHE A 82 2.37 -10.77 6.06
C PHE A 82 3.41 -9.95 6.81
N THR A 83 4.68 -10.38 6.83
CA THR A 83 5.75 -9.68 7.56
C THR A 83 5.84 -8.21 7.17
N ASP A 84 5.82 -7.90 5.87
CA ASP A 84 5.86 -6.51 5.37
C ASP A 84 4.61 -5.70 5.72
N HIS A 85 3.47 -6.36 5.98
CA HIS A 85 2.27 -5.69 6.49
C HIS A 85 2.42 -5.24 7.96
N THR A 86 3.25 -5.94 8.75
CA THR A 86 3.37 -5.67 10.19
C THR A 86 4.34 -4.55 10.54
N THR A 87 5.14 -4.10 9.58
CA THR A 87 6.13 -3.04 9.77
C THR A 87 5.96 -1.96 8.72
N TYR A 88 5.86 -0.71 9.15
CA TYR A 88 5.79 0.44 8.26
C TYR A 88 6.73 1.55 8.74
N LEU A 89 7.56 2.09 7.85
CA LEU A 89 8.54 3.13 8.18
C LEU A 89 9.42 2.76 9.39
N ASP A 90 9.89 1.50 9.44
CA ASP A 90 10.72 0.94 10.51
C ASP A 90 10.02 0.78 11.86
N HIS A 91 8.70 0.94 11.89
CA HIS A 91 7.88 0.78 13.08
C HIS A 91 6.97 -0.43 12.95
N ASP A 92 7.03 -1.33 13.92
CA ASP A 92 6.02 -2.37 14.10
C ASP A 92 4.67 -1.69 14.38
N ILE A 93 3.67 -1.94 13.53
CA ILE A 93 2.33 -1.36 13.66
C ILE A 93 1.37 -2.23 14.48
N CYS A 94 1.75 -3.48 14.72
CA CYS A 94 0.97 -4.44 15.50
C CYS A 94 1.31 -4.38 16.99
N GLN A 95 2.44 -3.76 17.35
CA GLN A 95 2.85 -3.55 18.73
C GLN A 95 2.75 -2.08 19.11
N CYS A 96 2.40 -1.83 20.37
CA CYS A 96 2.67 -0.53 20.98
C CYS A 96 4.09 -0.60 21.52
N ASP A 97 5.03 0.19 21.00
CA ASP A 97 6.33 0.35 21.62
C ASP A 97 6.19 1.23 22.88
N PRO A 98 6.32 0.68 24.11
CA PRO A 98 6.21 1.46 25.33
C PRO A 98 7.44 2.36 25.56
N SER A 99 8.47 2.28 24.73
CA SER A 99 9.73 3.02 24.88
C SER A 99 9.85 4.30 24.04
N GLY A 100 8.78 4.74 23.35
CA GLY A 100 8.82 5.91 22.46
C GLY A 100 9.11 7.27 23.13
N PHE A 101 10.38 7.69 23.11
CA PHE A 101 10.99 8.88 22.47
C PHE A 101 12.48 8.96 22.82
#